data_AF-A0A8S3T5U9-F1
#
_entry.id   AF-A0A8S3T5U9-F1
#
_cell.length_a   1.000
_cell.length_b   1.000
_cell.length_c   1.000
_cell.angle_alpha   90.00
_cell.angle_beta   90.00
_cell.angle_gamma   90.00
#
_symmetry.space_group_name_H-M   'P 1'
#
loop_
_entity.id
_entity.type
_entity.pdbx_description
1 polymer ?
#
loop_
_entity_poly.entity_id
_entity_poly.type
_entity_poly.pdbx_seq_one_letter_code
_entity_poly.pdbx_strand_id
1 'polypeptide(L)'
;MAKLVQQSQGSVEMIYLAQAEAINVSGIYHIGVLPSKSEQQQLILDSVVRLCKIYIKLLSSGCVLFSKFHVMFMCDARSATCANISFGEAENKHTIRVKVDDENQDEDLVEAMIDARIELEQIGDETDEEQEDYEMEESSSVARAMFILEVVEAGYPEALAKAALNDGCNPAMVDEGIWWCLEHETDYIEEELSTNKDEEKSFLVGNLQDKCHWQIIDNSVDTLIAKLKTLWTTFNTYMSSSVSDYLSVEHLALILRKLADKDNHTIDRSFEICQCKEGVPNLIICPQSEMYNTVLSIYSKEDDSPLPLSDEVLLCTPCTTIDMLEIFWRRALFSNVNKIHCLVNVDLLDYEVSDKGEKALERHMQAAYNRDMPYRLVVICSTENEYKSRMVAALDKYRIPYSAFDGEAYVKEYVSKRFIVENKDSRVHPASSVDFNRSSVRVVKSWRAGVGKSLFKRNMVAALQKDQGIEECVVSIPLYDRNIVVDEVIDVLLAHTNPLMSKTT
;
A
#
# COMPACT_ATOMS: atom_id res chain seq x y z
N MET A 1 -50.81 -28.09 -40.84
CA MET A 1 -49.60 -27.46 -40.27
C MET A 1 -48.86 -26.51 -41.23
N ALA A 2 -49.14 -26.46 -42.54
CA ALA A 2 -48.44 -25.55 -43.47
C ALA A 2 -49.01 -24.11 -43.59
N LYS A 3 -50.17 -23.80 -42.97
CA LYS A 3 -50.81 -22.47 -43.08
C LYS A 3 -50.11 -21.36 -42.26
N LEU A 4 -49.34 -21.71 -41.23
CA LEU A 4 -48.65 -20.75 -40.36
C LEU A 4 -47.35 -20.19 -40.97
N VAL A 5 -46.73 -20.88 -41.94
CA VAL A 5 -45.50 -20.43 -42.60
C VAL A 5 -45.74 -19.29 -43.59
N GLN A 6 -46.93 -19.22 -44.20
CA GLN A 6 -47.30 -18.15 -45.14
C GLN A 6 -48.00 -16.96 -44.49
N GLN A 7 -48.40 -17.08 -43.22
CA GLN A 7 -49.09 -16.02 -42.45
C GLN A 7 -48.27 -15.52 -41.26
N SER A 8 -46.96 -15.80 -41.20
CA SER A 8 -46.10 -15.19 -40.20
C SER A 8 -45.92 -13.71 -40.51
N GLN A 9 -46.44 -12.85 -39.63
CA GLN A 9 -45.91 -11.48 -39.53
C GLN A 9 -44.50 -11.58 -38.95
N GLY A 10 -43.58 -10.71 -39.40
CA GLY A 10 -42.15 -10.81 -39.12
C GLY A 10 -41.86 -11.23 -37.69
N SER A 11 -41.12 -12.34 -37.52
CA SER A 11 -40.76 -12.83 -36.19
C SER A 11 -39.88 -11.81 -35.49
N VAL A 12 -40.22 -11.47 -34.25
CA VAL A 12 -39.42 -10.60 -33.36
C VAL A 12 -38.38 -11.42 -32.58
N GLU A 13 -38.38 -12.75 -32.74
CA GLU A 13 -37.37 -13.62 -32.15
C GLU A 13 -36.03 -13.48 -32.90
N MET A 14 -35.03 -12.94 -32.21
CA MET A 14 -33.65 -12.98 -32.64
C MET A 14 -33.11 -14.40 -32.47
N ILE A 15 -32.87 -15.08 -33.58
CA ILE A 15 -32.19 -16.38 -33.59
C ILE A 15 -30.74 -16.13 -33.15
N TYR A 16 -30.19 -16.98 -32.28
CA TYR A 16 -28.82 -16.83 -31.74
C TYR A 16 -27.75 -16.55 -32.80
N LEU A 17 -27.88 -17.14 -33.99
CA LEU A 17 -26.98 -16.87 -35.12
C LEU A 17 -27.13 -15.43 -35.66
N ALA A 18 -28.35 -14.95 -35.84
CA ALA A 18 -28.64 -13.57 -36.28
C ALA A 18 -28.24 -12.54 -35.20
N GLN A 19 -28.34 -12.91 -33.92
CA GLN A 19 -27.84 -12.09 -32.82
C GLN A 19 -26.31 -12.04 -32.78
N ALA A 20 -25.64 -13.18 -33.00
CA ALA A 20 -24.18 -13.23 -33.11
C ALA A 20 -23.69 -12.42 -34.31
N GLU A 21 -24.33 -12.55 -35.48
CA GLU A 21 -24.03 -11.73 -36.66
C GLU A 21 -24.27 -10.24 -36.40
N ALA A 22 -25.37 -9.84 -35.76
CA ALA A 22 -25.65 -8.44 -35.44
C ALA A 22 -24.61 -7.85 -34.48
N ILE A 23 -24.18 -8.61 -33.48
CA ILE A 23 -23.12 -8.20 -32.55
C ILE A 23 -21.75 -8.15 -33.24
N ASN A 24 -21.45 -9.10 -34.13
CA ASN A 24 -20.20 -9.14 -34.89
C ASN A 24 -20.14 -8.10 -36.02
N VAL A 25 -21.25 -7.45 -36.35
CA VAL A 25 -21.34 -6.41 -37.39
C VAL A 25 -21.55 -5.01 -36.80
N SER A 26 -22.10 -4.89 -35.60
CA SER A 26 -22.48 -3.59 -35.02
C SER A 26 -22.44 -3.54 -33.49
N GLY A 27 -21.90 -4.56 -32.84
CA GLY A 27 -21.76 -4.63 -31.39
C GLY A 27 -20.72 -3.65 -30.87
N ILE A 28 -21.05 -3.01 -29.74
CA ILE A 28 -20.14 -2.20 -28.95
C ILE A 28 -19.95 -2.95 -27.63
N TYR A 29 -18.73 -3.37 -27.35
CA TYR A 29 -18.41 -4.03 -26.08
C TYR A 29 -18.00 -2.98 -25.05
N HIS A 30 -18.78 -2.92 -23.98
CA HIS A 30 -18.44 -2.16 -22.77
C HIS A 30 -17.92 -3.13 -21.72
N ILE A 31 -16.79 -2.80 -21.09
CA ILE A 31 -16.23 -3.61 -20.01
C ILE A 31 -17.08 -3.39 -18.74
N GLY A 32 -17.79 -4.43 -18.30
CA GLY A 32 -18.72 -4.49 -17.15
C GLY A 32 -19.29 -5.91 -16.95
N VAL A 33 -19.97 -6.19 -15.83
CA VAL A 33 -20.47 -7.55 -15.48
C VAL A 33 -21.78 -7.89 -16.20
N LEU A 34 -21.81 -8.92 -17.08
CA LEU A 34 -23.04 -9.51 -17.68
C LEU A 34 -22.80 -10.95 -18.24
N PRO A 35 -23.85 -11.77 -18.48
CA PRO A 35 -23.76 -13.22 -18.73
C PRO A 35 -23.79 -13.67 -20.22
N SER A 36 -22.95 -14.67 -20.56
CA SER A 36 -22.97 -15.78 -21.58
C SER A 36 -23.81 -15.66 -22.88
N LYS A 37 -23.47 -16.15 -24.10
CA LYS A 37 -22.44 -17.05 -24.71
C LYS A 37 -22.64 -17.11 -26.27
N SER A 38 -21.59 -17.33 -27.10
CA SER A 38 -21.49 -18.24 -28.29
C SER A 38 -20.04 -18.29 -28.88
N GLU A 39 -19.73 -19.17 -29.84
CA GLU A 39 -18.35 -19.65 -30.16
C GLU A 39 -17.43 -18.73 -31.00
N GLN A 40 -17.95 -17.81 -31.83
CA GLN A 40 -17.13 -16.74 -32.43
C GLN A 40 -17.02 -15.50 -31.52
N GLN A 41 -18.02 -15.31 -30.66
CA GLN A 41 -17.95 -14.36 -29.55
C GLN A 41 -16.90 -14.81 -28.52
N GLN A 42 -16.54 -16.09 -28.50
CA GLN A 42 -15.64 -16.67 -27.50
C GLN A 42 -14.20 -16.19 -27.65
N LEU A 43 -13.72 -15.90 -28.86
CA LEU A 43 -12.34 -15.42 -29.08
C LEU A 43 -12.19 -13.97 -28.60
N ILE A 44 -13.09 -13.08 -29.05
CA ILE A 44 -13.11 -11.67 -28.63
C ILE A 44 -13.41 -11.56 -27.13
N LEU A 45 -14.38 -12.34 -26.62
CA LEU A 45 -14.68 -12.36 -25.19
C LEU A 45 -13.53 -12.92 -24.36
N ASP A 46 -12.78 -13.92 -24.84
CA ASP A 46 -11.60 -14.43 -24.13
C ASP A 46 -10.50 -13.38 -24.07
N SER A 47 -10.23 -12.67 -25.17
CA SER A 47 -9.28 -11.54 -25.19
C SER A 47 -9.72 -10.41 -24.27
N VAL A 48 -11.00 -10.01 -24.29
CA VAL A 48 -11.55 -9.00 -23.38
C VAL A 48 -11.47 -9.47 -21.92
N VAL A 49 -11.74 -10.74 -21.63
CA VAL A 49 -11.62 -11.30 -20.27
C VAL A 49 -10.15 -11.33 -19.82
N ARG A 50 -9.20 -11.65 -20.70
CA ARG A 50 -7.76 -11.55 -20.42
C ARG A 50 -7.36 -10.11 -20.12
N LEU A 51 -7.79 -9.17 -20.95
CA LEU A 51 -7.58 -7.74 -20.75
C LEU A 51 -8.12 -7.29 -19.39
N CYS A 52 -9.35 -7.69 -19.04
CA CYS A 52 -9.96 -7.38 -17.74
C CYS A 52 -9.15 -7.94 -16.57
N LYS A 53 -8.68 -9.19 -16.69
CA LYS A 53 -7.85 -9.80 -15.65
C LYS A 53 -6.54 -9.05 -15.45
N ILE A 54 -5.89 -8.60 -16.52
CA ILE A 54 -4.65 -7.82 -16.45
C ILE A 54 -4.92 -6.43 -15.89
N TYR A 55 -5.99 -5.78 -16.35
CA TYR A 55 -6.43 -4.49 -15.84
C TYR A 55 -6.68 -4.51 -14.33
N ILE A 56 -7.41 -5.51 -13.82
CA ILE A 56 -7.64 -5.68 -12.38
C ILE A 56 -6.31 -5.85 -11.64
N LYS A 57 -5.36 -6.58 -12.21
CA LYS A 57 -4.03 -6.75 -11.60
C LYS A 57 -3.24 -5.44 -11.55
N LEU A 58 -3.23 -4.66 -12.62
CA LEU A 58 -2.56 -3.34 -12.67
C LEU A 58 -3.22 -2.32 -11.74
N LEU A 59 -4.55 -2.38 -11.58
CA LEU A 59 -5.24 -1.58 -10.57
C LEU A 59 -4.87 -2.03 -9.15
N SER A 60 -4.84 -3.35 -8.89
CA SER A 60 -4.49 -3.87 -7.57
C SER A 60 -3.01 -3.64 -7.21
N SER A 61 -2.13 -3.48 -8.20
CA SER A 61 -0.73 -3.10 -7.99
C SER A 61 -0.54 -1.60 -7.78
N GLY A 62 -1.62 -0.81 -7.74
CA GLY A 62 -1.57 0.63 -7.48
C GLY A 62 -1.13 1.47 -8.68
N CYS A 63 -1.17 0.95 -9.91
CA CYS A 63 -0.76 1.71 -11.09
C CYS A 63 -1.75 2.84 -11.40
N VAL A 64 -1.33 4.09 -11.16
CA VAL A 64 -2.18 5.29 -11.30
C VAL A 64 -2.58 5.53 -12.76
N LEU A 65 -1.76 5.14 -13.74
CA LEU A 65 -2.07 5.28 -15.17
C LEU A 65 -3.40 4.63 -15.55
N PHE A 66 -3.70 3.48 -14.94
CA PHE A 66 -4.88 2.68 -15.25
C PHE A 66 -6.09 3.03 -14.37
N SER A 67 -5.95 3.95 -13.41
CA SER A 67 -7.05 4.38 -12.53
C SER A 67 -8.25 4.97 -13.30
N LYS A 68 -7.98 5.65 -14.41
CA LYS A 68 -8.97 6.27 -15.30
C LYS A 68 -8.79 5.81 -16.74
N PHE A 69 -8.69 4.49 -16.91
CA PHE A 69 -8.54 3.81 -18.20
C PHE A 69 -9.89 3.37 -18.75
N HIS A 70 -10.13 3.64 -20.03
CA HIS A 70 -11.35 3.23 -20.73
C HIS A 70 -11.04 2.76 -22.14
N VAL A 71 -11.47 1.55 -22.48
CA VAL A 71 -11.33 0.96 -23.81
C VAL A 71 -12.70 0.66 -24.40
N MET A 72 -12.89 1.02 -25.66
CA MET A 72 -14.03 0.62 -26.47
C MET A 72 -13.56 -0.17 -27.67
N PHE A 73 -14.10 -1.38 -27.83
CA PHE A 73 -13.92 -2.17 -29.06
C PHE A 73 -15.15 -2.00 -29.95
N MET A 74 -14.91 -1.58 -31.19
CA MET A 74 -15.92 -1.41 -32.22
C MET A 74 -15.86 -2.60 -33.18
N CYS A 75 -16.86 -3.48 -33.12
CA CYS A 75 -16.90 -4.68 -33.96
C CYS A 75 -17.60 -4.44 -35.32
N ASP A 76 -17.63 -3.21 -35.82
CA ASP A 76 -18.22 -2.90 -37.13
C ASP A 76 -17.16 -2.93 -38.23
N ALA A 77 -17.33 -3.88 -39.17
CA ALA A 77 -16.49 -4.04 -40.36
C ALA A 77 -16.49 -2.82 -41.31
N ARG A 78 -17.38 -1.85 -41.11
CA ARG A 78 -17.47 -0.60 -41.89
C ARG A 78 -16.84 0.61 -41.20
N SER A 79 -16.49 0.49 -39.92
CA SER A 79 -15.85 1.57 -39.18
C SER A 79 -14.37 1.67 -39.59
N ALA A 80 -13.82 2.88 -39.68
CA ALA A 80 -12.38 3.07 -39.97
C ALA A 80 -11.49 2.88 -38.72
N THR A 81 -12.11 2.63 -37.55
CA THR A 81 -11.47 2.55 -36.24
C THR A 81 -12.02 1.35 -35.46
N CYS A 82 -11.15 0.41 -35.09
CA CYS A 82 -11.50 -0.87 -34.47
C CYS A 82 -11.48 -0.80 -32.93
N ALA A 83 -10.59 0.00 -32.34
CA ALA A 83 -10.54 0.22 -30.90
C ALA A 83 -10.27 1.68 -30.56
N ASN A 84 -10.85 2.12 -29.44
CA ASN A 84 -10.64 3.44 -28.88
C ASN A 84 -10.20 3.31 -27.42
N ILE A 85 -8.93 3.57 -27.17
CA ILE A 85 -8.31 3.48 -25.85
C ILE A 85 -8.14 4.89 -25.31
N SER A 86 -8.58 5.13 -24.08
CA SER A 86 -8.46 6.45 -23.47
C SER A 86 -7.96 6.40 -22.03
N PHE A 87 -7.18 7.41 -21.68
CA PHE A 87 -6.57 7.62 -20.37
C PHE A 87 -6.93 9.03 -19.86
N GLY A 88 -7.26 9.17 -18.58
CA GLY A 88 -7.42 10.46 -17.91
C GLY A 88 -8.87 11.01 -17.83
N GLU A 89 -9.02 12.19 -17.22
CA GLU A 89 -10.31 12.88 -17.06
C GLU A 89 -10.68 13.77 -18.26
N ALA A 90 -11.93 14.24 -18.29
CA ALA A 90 -12.53 14.96 -19.42
C ALA A 90 -11.71 16.16 -19.95
N GLU A 91 -10.90 16.82 -19.11
CA GLU A 91 -10.06 17.96 -19.50
C GLU A 91 -8.69 17.54 -20.08
N ASN A 92 -8.16 16.36 -19.71
CA ASN A 92 -6.85 15.81 -20.16
C ASN A 92 -6.98 14.40 -20.72
N LYS A 93 -8.02 14.15 -21.53
CA LYS A 93 -8.31 12.82 -22.07
C LYS A 93 -7.39 12.50 -23.25
N HIS A 94 -6.38 11.66 -23.03
CA HIS A 94 -5.60 11.10 -24.12
C HIS A 94 -6.37 9.95 -24.77
N THR A 95 -6.48 9.94 -26.09
CA THR A 95 -7.31 8.98 -26.82
C THR A 95 -6.51 8.41 -27.98
N ILE A 96 -6.19 7.12 -27.93
CA ILE A 96 -5.52 6.37 -28.99
C ILE A 96 -6.60 5.69 -29.84
N ARG A 97 -6.67 6.06 -31.13
CA ARG A 97 -7.57 5.45 -32.10
C ARG A 97 -6.81 4.46 -32.97
N VAL A 98 -7.28 3.22 -33.02
CA VAL A 98 -6.65 2.14 -33.77
C VAL A 98 -7.45 1.86 -35.04
N LYS A 99 -6.79 1.83 -36.20
CA LYS A 99 -7.43 1.59 -37.51
C LYS A 99 -7.56 0.09 -37.82
N VAL A 100 -8.39 -0.25 -38.81
CA VAL A 100 -8.79 -1.64 -39.13
C VAL A 100 -7.69 -2.51 -39.75
N ASP A 101 -6.61 -1.92 -40.28
CA ASP A 101 -5.57 -2.66 -41.04
C ASP A 101 -4.57 -3.46 -40.17
N ASP A 102 -4.59 -3.32 -38.84
CA ASP A 102 -3.78 -4.13 -37.92
C ASP A 102 -4.53 -5.42 -37.56
N GLU A 103 -4.09 -6.59 -38.03
CA GLU A 103 -4.58 -7.88 -37.54
C GLU A 103 -3.89 -8.21 -36.18
N ASN A 104 -4.64 -8.64 -35.15
CA ASN A 104 -4.21 -9.02 -33.78
C ASN A 104 -4.18 -7.95 -32.66
N GLN A 105 -4.92 -6.84 -32.80
CA GLN A 105 -4.93 -5.69 -31.87
C GLN A 105 -5.29 -6.00 -30.40
N ASP A 106 -6.18 -6.97 -30.16
CA ASP A 106 -6.56 -7.36 -28.80
C ASP A 106 -5.42 -8.10 -28.10
N GLU A 107 -4.64 -8.86 -28.86
CA GLU A 107 -3.47 -9.60 -28.38
C GLU A 107 -2.30 -8.64 -28.13
N ASP A 108 -2.11 -7.66 -29.01
CA ASP A 108 -1.15 -6.55 -28.87
C ASP A 108 -1.37 -5.72 -27.59
N LEU A 109 -2.63 -5.35 -27.30
CA LEU A 109 -2.97 -4.62 -26.08
C LEU A 109 -2.79 -5.50 -24.83
N VAL A 110 -3.15 -6.77 -24.92
CA VAL A 110 -2.92 -7.76 -23.84
C VAL A 110 -1.43 -7.94 -23.59
N GLU A 111 -0.61 -8.05 -24.63
CA GLU A 111 0.84 -8.16 -24.55
C GLU A 111 1.45 -6.91 -23.94
N ALA A 112 1.09 -5.71 -24.40
CA ALA A 112 1.59 -4.46 -23.83
C ALA A 112 1.21 -4.29 -22.35
N MET A 113 0.01 -4.71 -21.93
CA MET A 113 -0.40 -4.68 -20.52
C MET A 113 0.27 -5.79 -19.69
N ILE A 114 0.62 -6.93 -20.30
CA ILE A 114 1.44 -7.96 -19.66
C ILE A 114 2.86 -7.45 -19.47
N ASP A 115 3.47 -6.84 -20.48
CA ASP A 115 4.80 -6.22 -20.42
C ASP A 115 4.85 -5.17 -19.30
N ALA A 116 3.89 -4.23 -19.28
CA ALA A 116 3.80 -3.23 -18.21
C ALA A 116 3.64 -3.85 -16.82
N ARG A 117 2.89 -4.95 -16.71
CA ARG A 117 2.75 -5.69 -15.45
C ARG A 117 4.05 -6.39 -15.05
N ILE A 118 4.75 -7.02 -16.00
CA ILE A 118 6.03 -7.69 -15.74
C ILE A 118 7.06 -6.66 -15.30
N GLU A 119 7.13 -5.49 -15.95
CA GLU A 119 8.00 -4.39 -15.52
C GLU A 119 7.65 -3.91 -14.11
N LEU A 120 6.37 -3.77 -13.75
CA LEU A 120 5.96 -3.46 -12.37
C LEU A 120 6.34 -4.55 -11.36
N GLU A 121 6.24 -5.82 -11.74
CA GLU A 121 6.68 -6.95 -10.90
C GLU A 121 8.21 -6.97 -10.75
N GLN A 122 8.95 -6.60 -11.81
CA GLN A 122 10.42 -6.53 -11.82
C GLN A 122 10.97 -5.34 -11.05
N ILE A 123 10.33 -4.16 -11.09
CA ILE A 123 10.71 -3.01 -10.23
C ILE A 123 10.74 -3.42 -8.75
N GLY A 124 9.83 -4.30 -8.33
CA GLY A 124 9.81 -4.85 -6.97
C GLY A 124 10.98 -5.77 -6.61
N ASP A 125 11.55 -6.48 -7.60
CA ASP A 125 12.70 -7.38 -7.43
C ASP A 125 14.05 -6.65 -7.68
N GLU A 126 14.12 -5.68 -8.61
CA GLU A 126 15.32 -4.88 -8.92
C GLU A 126 15.66 -3.86 -7.82
N THR A 127 14.66 -3.28 -7.16
CA THR A 127 14.88 -2.41 -5.99
C THR A 127 15.52 -3.14 -4.80
N ASP A 128 15.39 -4.48 -4.72
CA ASP A 128 16.06 -5.31 -3.72
C ASP A 128 17.51 -5.63 -4.11
N GLU A 129 17.91 -5.47 -5.37
CA GLU A 129 19.28 -5.72 -5.86
C GLU A 129 20.09 -4.43 -6.03
N GLU A 130 19.47 -3.32 -6.48
CA GLU A 130 20.16 -2.06 -6.86
C GLU A 130 20.04 -0.94 -5.81
N GLN A 131 20.51 -1.19 -4.59
CA GLN A 131 21.04 -0.11 -3.74
C GLN A 131 22.54 -0.33 -3.60
N GLU A 132 23.27 -0.09 -4.68
CA GLU A 132 24.69 0.23 -4.59
C GLU A 132 24.78 1.66 -4.00
N ASP A 133 25.36 1.79 -2.81
CA ASP A 133 25.82 3.07 -2.29
C ASP A 133 26.85 3.66 -3.27
N TYR A 134 26.41 4.54 -4.17
CA TYR A 134 27.31 5.32 -5.01
C TYR A 134 27.90 6.48 -4.19
N GLU A 135 28.91 6.21 -3.37
CA GLU A 135 29.85 7.24 -2.95
C GLU A 135 30.74 7.63 -4.15
N MET A 136 30.24 8.51 -5.03
CA MET A 136 31.08 9.20 -6.00
C MET A 136 31.68 10.46 -5.38
N GLU A 137 32.97 10.42 -5.04
CA GLU A 137 33.78 11.62 -4.80
C GLU A 137 33.88 12.44 -6.11
N GLU A 138 32.90 13.31 -6.36
CA GLU A 138 32.97 14.26 -7.47
C GLU A 138 33.58 15.61 -7.05
N SER A 139 34.34 16.19 -7.98
CA SER A 139 34.90 17.53 -7.85
C SER A 139 33.79 18.55 -7.50
N SER A 140 34.00 19.36 -6.47
CA SER A 140 33.01 20.30 -5.89
C SER A 140 32.23 21.17 -6.89
N SER A 141 32.78 21.44 -8.08
CA SER A 141 32.08 22.18 -9.14
C SER A 141 31.10 21.34 -9.97
N VAL A 142 31.39 20.05 -10.16
CA VAL A 142 30.53 19.12 -10.92
C VAL A 142 29.33 18.73 -10.06
N ALA A 143 29.56 18.39 -8.79
CA ALA A 143 28.50 18.10 -7.81
C ALA A 143 27.52 19.28 -7.66
N ARG A 144 28.01 20.53 -7.66
CA ARG A 144 27.14 21.73 -7.64
C ARG A 144 26.32 21.89 -8.92
N ALA A 145 26.86 21.52 -10.08
CA ALA A 145 26.14 21.61 -11.34
C ALA A 145 25.08 20.49 -11.45
N MET A 146 25.39 19.27 -11.02
CA MET A 146 24.45 18.16 -10.95
C MET A 146 23.33 18.43 -9.94
N PHE A 147 23.66 18.92 -8.74
CA PHE A 147 22.68 19.35 -7.76
C PHE A 147 21.69 20.37 -8.33
N ILE A 148 22.17 21.41 -9.02
CA ILE A 148 21.29 22.41 -9.63
C ILE A 148 20.42 21.78 -10.72
N LEU A 149 20.99 20.89 -11.54
CA LEU A 149 20.26 20.23 -12.62
C LEU A 149 19.14 19.33 -12.06
N GLU A 150 19.44 18.51 -11.07
CA GLU A 150 18.47 17.58 -10.45
C GLU A 150 17.39 18.32 -9.65
N VAL A 151 17.72 19.41 -8.93
CA VAL A 151 16.71 20.24 -8.25
C VAL A 151 15.78 20.93 -9.26
N VAL A 152 16.31 21.33 -10.41
CA VAL A 152 15.50 21.91 -11.51
C VAL A 152 14.65 20.84 -12.20
N GLU A 153 15.17 19.63 -12.39
CA GLU A 153 14.40 18.49 -12.89
C GLU A 153 13.29 18.06 -11.93
N ALA A 154 13.51 18.22 -10.62
CA ALA A 154 12.49 18.05 -9.57
C ALA A 154 11.43 19.17 -9.54
N GLY A 155 11.51 20.16 -10.44
CA GLY A 155 10.47 21.17 -10.66
C GLY A 155 10.70 22.52 -9.96
N TYR A 156 11.82 22.73 -9.27
CA TYR A 156 12.11 23.98 -8.56
C TYR A 156 12.93 24.97 -9.40
N PRO A 157 12.79 26.31 -9.20
CA PRO A 157 13.56 27.30 -9.94
C PRO A 157 15.07 27.19 -9.69
N GLU A 158 15.87 27.41 -10.74
CA GLU A 158 17.35 27.39 -10.64
C GLU A 158 17.90 28.38 -9.60
N ALA A 159 17.19 29.48 -9.37
CA ALA A 159 17.54 30.48 -8.38
C ALA A 159 17.38 29.95 -6.93
N LEU A 160 16.36 29.13 -6.69
CA LEU A 160 16.09 28.49 -5.40
C LEU A 160 17.14 27.39 -5.12
N ALA A 161 17.48 26.59 -6.14
CA ALA A 161 18.56 25.62 -6.08
C ALA A 161 19.92 26.28 -5.74
N LYS A 162 20.21 27.45 -6.33
CA LYS A 162 21.41 28.24 -6.00
C LYS A 162 21.36 28.84 -4.60
N ALA A 163 20.17 29.23 -4.12
CA ALA A 163 19.99 29.73 -2.76
C ALA A 163 20.25 28.65 -1.72
N ALA A 164 19.75 27.42 -1.94
CA ALA A 164 20.04 26.25 -1.10
C ALA A 164 21.55 25.98 -0.98
N LEU A 165 22.28 26.05 -2.10
CA LEU A 165 23.74 25.90 -2.11
C LEU A 165 24.51 27.03 -1.42
N ASN A 166 23.91 28.21 -1.29
CA ASN A 166 24.50 29.35 -0.59
C ASN A 166 24.17 29.32 0.91
N ASP A 167 23.04 28.72 1.29
CA ASP A 167 22.63 28.50 2.69
C ASP A 167 23.34 27.30 3.34
N GLY A 168 24.09 26.54 2.55
CA GLY A 168 25.02 25.52 3.03
C GLY A 168 24.61 24.07 2.75
N CYS A 169 23.56 23.83 1.95
CA CYS A 169 23.18 22.48 1.52
C CYS A 169 24.34 21.79 0.81
N ASN A 170 24.57 20.52 1.14
CA ASN A 170 25.65 19.75 0.55
C ASN A 170 25.32 19.42 -0.92
N PRO A 171 26.16 19.80 -1.90
CA PRO A 171 25.94 19.48 -3.32
C PRO A 171 25.85 17.99 -3.63
N ALA A 172 26.41 17.12 -2.77
CA ALA A 172 26.31 15.67 -2.92
C ALA A 172 24.98 15.09 -2.36
N MET A 173 24.17 15.91 -1.67
CA MET A 173 22.92 15.53 -1.04
C MET A 173 21.76 16.32 -1.67
N VAL A 174 21.42 15.98 -2.91
CA VAL A 174 20.38 16.69 -3.69
C VAL A 174 19.04 16.72 -2.97
N ASP A 175 18.71 15.64 -2.24
CA ASP A 175 17.52 15.55 -1.37
C ASP A 175 17.42 16.69 -0.33
N GLU A 176 18.55 17.11 0.24
CA GLU A 176 18.61 18.23 1.20
C GLU A 176 18.27 19.54 0.52
N GLY A 177 18.71 19.71 -0.73
CA GLY A 177 18.40 20.85 -1.57
C GLY A 177 16.94 20.96 -1.95
N ILE A 178 16.33 19.85 -2.35
CA ILE A 178 14.90 19.77 -2.70
C ILE A 178 14.04 20.10 -1.48
N TRP A 179 14.41 19.59 -0.30
CA TRP A 179 13.69 19.88 0.94
C TRP A 179 13.84 21.34 1.38
N TRP A 180 15.05 21.90 1.28
CA TRP A 180 15.28 23.31 1.55
C TRP A 180 14.43 24.19 0.62
N CYS A 181 14.36 23.81 -0.66
CA CYS A 181 13.51 24.46 -1.65
C CYS A 181 12.03 24.39 -1.26
N LEU A 182 11.53 23.23 -0.84
CA LEU A 182 10.15 23.06 -0.38
C LEU A 182 9.81 23.91 0.86
N GLU A 183 10.73 24.01 1.82
CA GLU A 183 10.52 24.83 3.04
C GLU A 183 10.52 26.33 2.74
N HIS A 184 11.31 26.78 1.74
CA HIS A 184 11.51 28.20 1.42
C HIS A 184 10.77 28.66 0.15
N GLU A 185 9.95 27.79 -0.46
CA GLU A 185 9.19 28.10 -1.68
C GLU A 185 8.21 29.26 -1.45
N THR A 186 7.60 29.31 -0.26
CA THR A 186 6.65 30.39 0.11
C THR A 186 7.33 31.75 0.31
N ASP A 187 8.53 31.77 0.90
CA ASP A 187 9.31 33.00 1.10
C ASP A 187 9.84 33.57 -0.23
N TYR A 188 10.20 32.68 -1.17
CA TYR A 188 10.64 33.07 -2.51
C TYR A 188 9.52 33.74 -3.32
N ILE A 189 8.30 33.22 -3.23
CA ILE A 189 7.11 33.81 -3.88
C ILE A 189 6.83 35.22 -3.34
N GLU A 190 6.97 35.44 -2.02
CA GLU A 190 6.79 36.76 -1.41
C GLU A 190 7.85 37.78 -1.83
N GLU A 191 9.12 37.36 -1.98
CA GLU A 191 10.22 38.24 -2.40
C GLU A 191 10.13 38.62 -3.90
N GLU A 192 9.70 37.69 -4.76
CA GLU A 192 9.52 37.91 -6.20
C GLU A 192 8.30 38.81 -6.52
N LEU A 193 7.23 38.73 -5.70
CA LEU A 193 6.07 39.64 -5.74
C LEU A 193 6.40 41.08 -5.32
N SER A 194 7.46 41.29 -4.55
CA SER A 194 7.88 42.64 -4.10
C SER A 194 8.70 43.41 -5.14
N THR A 195 9.35 42.70 -6.07
CA THR A 195 10.24 43.26 -7.09
C THR A 195 9.55 43.48 -8.44
N ASN A 196 8.45 42.79 -8.71
CA ASN A 196 7.67 42.94 -9.95
C ASN A 196 6.34 43.68 -9.69
N LYS A 197 6.38 45.01 -9.69
CA LYS A 197 5.18 45.86 -9.58
C LYS A 197 4.44 46.15 -10.89
N ASP A 198 4.85 45.54 -12.00
CA ASP A 198 4.19 45.70 -13.29
C ASP A 198 4.10 44.34 -13.99
N GLU A 199 3.12 43.54 -13.61
CA GLU A 199 2.31 42.66 -14.47
C GLU A 199 1.40 41.81 -13.56
N GLU A 200 0.18 42.30 -13.32
CA GLU A 200 -0.92 41.45 -12.83
C GLU A 200 -1.22 40.38 -13.89
N LYS A 201 -0.55 39.25 -13.79
CA LYS A 201 -1.01 37.97 -14.33
C LYS A 201 -1.06 36.99 -13.17
N SER A 202 -2.27 36.86 -12.60
CA SER A 202 -2.86 35.61 -12.12
C SER A 202 -1.91 34.39 -12.17
N PHE A 203 -1.00 34.29 -11.21
CA PHE A 203 -0.27 33.07 -10.89
C PHE A 203 -1.18 32.23 -9.99
N LEU A 204 -2.34 31.87 -10.52
CA LEU A 204 -3.08 30.72 -10.02
C LEU A 204 -2.43 29.52 -10.68
N VAL A 205 -2.01 28.56 -9.85
CA VAL A 205 -1.62 27.20 -10.18
C VAL A 205 -2.67 26.61 -11.14
N GLY A 206 -2.41 26.82 -12.41
CA GLY A 206 -3.28 26.49 -13.53
C GLY A 206 -2.42 26.68 -14.77
N ASN A 207 -2.24 25.59 -15.51
CA ASN A 207 -1.52 25.51 -16.80
C ASN A 207 -0.04 25.12 -16.76
N LEU A 208 0.33 24.11 -15.96
CA LEU A 208 1.46 23.22 -16.31
C LEU A 208 1.00 21.92 -17.02
N GLN A 209 -0.32 21.70 -17.12
CA GLN A 209 -0.91 20.64 -17.95
C GLN A 209 -0.76 20.88 -19.48
N ASP A 210 -0.36 22.08 -19.90
CA ASP A 210 -0.48 22.51 -21.31
C ASP A 210 0.73 22.22 -22.22
N LYS A 211 1.77 21.52 -21.75
CA LYS A 211 2.94 21.20 -22.60
C LYS A 211 3.52 19.80 -22.44
N CYS A 212 2.78 18.85 -21.87
CA CYS A 212 3.21 17.46 -21.97
C CYS A 212 2.89 16.93 -23.37
N HIS A 213 3.96 16.45 -23.99
CA HIS A 213 4.19 15.63 -25.19
C HIS A 213 3.09 14.65 -25.69
N TRP A 214 1.87 14.66 -25.16
CA TRP A 214 0.80 13.70 -25.46
C TRP A 214 0.20 13.85 -26.87
N GLN A 215 0.34 15.01 -27.52
CA GLN A 215 -0.14 15.20 -28.90
C GLN A 215 0.78 14.57 -29.96
N ILE A 216 2.01 14.17 -29.62
CA ILE A 216 2.99 13.69 -30.60
C ILE A 216 2.77 12.20 -30.96
N ILE A 217 2.11 11.43 -30.09
CA ILE A 217 1.89 9.97 -30.26
C ILE A 217 0.86 9.66 -31.38
N ASP A 218 -0.02 10.59 -31.72
CA ASP A 218 -1.07 10.35 -32.72
C ASP A 218 -0.58 10.49 -34.18
N ASN A 219 0.59 11.11 -34.39
CA ASN A 219 1.10 11.46 -35.73
C ASN A 219 2.10 10.45 -36.33
N SER A 220 2.51 9.39 -35.61
CA SER A 220 3.40 8.36 -36.14
C SER A 220 2.64 7.13 -36.67
N VAL A 221 3.24 6.47 -37.68
CA VAL A 221 2.73 5.28 -38.39
C VAL A 221 2.96 4.00 -37.57
N ASP A 222 3.26 4.11 -36.29
CA ASP A 222 3.69 2.99 -35.47
C ASP A 222 2.51 2.13 -34.99
N THR A 223 2.74 0.82 -34.86
CA THR A 223 1.81 -0.18 -34.33
C THR A 223 1.27 0.21 -32.95
N LEU A 224 0.08 -0.27 -32.58
CA LEU A 224 -0.53 -0.02 -31.26
C LEU A 224 0.42 -0.33 -30.09
N ILE A 225 1.13 -1.47 -30.15
CA ILE A 225 2.12 -1.86 -29.12
C ILE A 225 3.17 -0.76 -28.94
N ALA A 226 3.74 -0.24 -30.03
CA ALA A 226 4.76 0.79 -29.97
C ALA A 226 4.23 2.08 -29.31
N LYS A 227 2.99 2.50 -29.66
CA LYS A 227 2.34 3.66 -29.03
C LYS A 227 2.12 3.46 -27.54
N LEU A 228 1.68 2.27 -27.12
CA LEU A 228 1.49 1.93 -25.72
C LEU A 228 2.81 1.85 -24.95
N LYS A 229 3.88 1.30 -25.56
CA LYS A 229 5.22 1.27 -24.97
C LYS A 229 5.79 2.68 -24.80
N THR A 230 5.64 3.55 -25.80
CA THR A 230 6.07 4.96 -25.68
C THR A 230 5.26 5.71 -24.61
N LEU A 231 3.95 5.45 -24.51
CA LEU A 231 3.11 6.03 -23.46
C LEU A 231 3.56 5.56 -22.08
N TRP A 232 3.83 4.25 -21.93
CA TRP A 232 4.31 3.64 -20.70
C TRP A 232 5.66 4.21 -20.25
N THR A 233 6.63 4.30 -21.16
CA THR A 233 7.95 4.89 -20.83
C THR A 233 7.84 6.37 -20.46
N THR A 234 7.05 7.14 -21.20
CA THR A 234 6.81 8.56 -20.90
C THR A 234 6.11 8.72 -19.54
N PHE A 235 5.14 7.87 -19.22
CA PHE A 235 4.47 7.86 -17.94
C PHE A 235 5.44 7.55 -16.80
N ASN A 236 6.28 6.53 -16.93
CA ASN A 236 7.26 6.18 -15.89
C ASN A 236 8.24 7.33 -15.64
N THR A 237 8.81 7.93 -16.70
CA THR A 237 9.70 9.10 -16.55
C THR A 237 8.99 10.28 -15.85
N TYR A 238 7.73 10.54 -16.22
CA TYR A 238 6.96 11.63 -15.62
C TYR A 238 6.58 11.36 -14.16
N MET A 239 6.19 10.14 -13.82
CA MET A 239 5.88 9.75 -12.44
C MET A 239 7.11 9.79 -11.54
N SER A 240 8.26 9.31 -12.01
CA SER A 240 9.52 9.37 -11.25
C SER A 240 9.97 10.81 -10.98
N SER A 241 9.58 11.77 -11.81
CA SER A 241 9.92 13.20 -11.64
C SER A 241 9.08 13.96 -10.60
N SER A 242 7.97 13.39 -10.09
CA SER A 242 7.01 14.08 -9.20
C SER A 242 6.44 15.40 -9.74
N VAL A 243 6.57 15.70 -11.04
CA VAL A 243 6.10 16.94 -11.70
C VAL A 243 4.57 16.97 -11.91
N SER A 244 3.83 16.09 -11.23
CA SER A 244 2.38 15.92 -11.38
C SER A 244 1.64 16.13 -10.05
N ASP A 245 0.31 16.10 -10.06
CA ASP A 245 -0.49 16.06 -8.82
C ASP A 245 -0.21 14.81 -7.96
N TYR A 246 0.56 13.84 -8.49
CA TYR A 246 1.00 12.63 -7.81
C TYR A 246 2.47 12.73 -7.39
N LEU A 247 2.73 12.34 -6.15
CA LEU A 247 4.06 12.15 -5.59
C LEU A 247 4.61 10.77 -5.99
N SER A 248 5.85 10.72 -6.50
CA SER A 248 6.51 9.46 -6.83
C SER A 248 6.79 8.61 -5.59
N VAL A 249 6.96 7.30 -5.74
CA VAL A 249 7.27 6.41 -4.61
C VAL A 249 8.65 6.73 -4.02
N GLU A 250 9.61 7.11 -4.87
CA GLU A 250 10.95 7.51 -4.48
C GLU A 250 10.91 8.77 -3.63
N HIS A 251 10.23 9.82 -4.10
CA HIS A 251 10.07 11.06 -3.35
C HIS A 251 9.27 10.86 -2.05
N LEU A 252 8.24 10.00 -2.07
CA LEU A 252 7.52 9.60 -0.86
C LEU A 252 8.46 8.89 0.13
N ALA A 253 9.31 7.97 -0.34
CA ALA A 253 10.28 7.30 0.50
C ALA A 253 11.28 8.28 1.14
N LEU A 254 11.75 9.28 0.38
CA LEU A 254 12.61 10.35 0.91
C LEU A 254 11.92 11.13 2.03
N ILE A 255 10.67 11.54 1.82
CA ILE A 255 9.87 12.26 2.82
C ILE A 255 9.67 11.38 4.07
N LEU A 256 9.29 10.11 3.90
CA LEU A 256 9.10 9.18 5.02
C LEU A 256 10.40 8.94 5.80
N ARG A 257 11.54 8.85 5.11
CA ARG A 257 12.87 8.73 5.74
C ARG A 257 13.19 9.96 6.59
N LYS A 258 13.00 11.17 6.05
CA LYS A 258 13.22 12.41 6.80
C LYS A 258 12.25 12.60 7.96
N LEU A 259 10.99 12.16 7.82
CA LEU A 259 10.04 12.14 8.93
C LEU A 259 10.47 11.16 10.03
N ALA A 260 11.04 10.01 9.67
CA ALA A 260 11.60 9.07 10.63
C ALA A 260 12.84 9.66 11.33
N ASP A 261 13.73 10.36 10.62
CA ASP A 261 14.90 11.03 11.21
C ASP A 261 14.51 12.14 12.20
N LYS A 262 13.37 12.80 11.97
CA LYS A 262 12.83 13.83 12.88
C LYS A 262 12.19 13.23 14.15
N ASP A 263 11.86 11.94 14.15
CA ASP A 263 11.33 11.28 15.33
C ASP A 263 12.47 10.89 16.28
N ASN A 264 12.50 11.51 17.46
CA ASN A 264 13.54 11.26 18.47
C ASN A 264 13.38 9.89 19.18
N HIS A 265 12.36 9.10 18.85
CA HIS A 265 12.10 7.82 19.49
C HIS A 265 12.79 6.68 18.74
N THR A 266 14.08 6.49 18.99
CA THR A 266 14.78 5.28 18.55
C THR A 266 14.45 4.12 19.48
N ILE A 267 13.81 3.09 18.93
CA ILE A 267 13.54 1.84 19.64
C ILE A 267 14.76 0.93 19.47
N ASP A 268 15.48 0.69 20.56
CA ASP A 268 16.55 -0.32 20.63
C ASP A 268 16.08 -1.44 21.53
N ARG A 269 15.95 -2.66 21.00
CA ARG A 269 15.51 -3.84 21.76
C ARG A 269 16.63 -4.87 21.82
N SER A 270 17.13 -5.18 23.00
CA SER A 270 18.13 -6.24 23.18
C SER A 270 17.62 -7.59 22.67
N PHE A 271 18.44 -8.26 21.86
CA PHE A 271 18.12 -9.57 21.28
C PHE A 271 18.63 -10.76 22.11
N GLU A 272 19.03 -10.51 23.37
CA GLU A 272 19.47 -11.54 24.32
C GLU A 272 18.29 -12.37 24.86
N ILE A 273 17.40 -12.81 23.97
CA ILE A 273 16.18 -13.53 24.30
C ILE A 273 16.36 -14.96 23.80
N CYS A 274 16.10 -15.95 24.66
CA CYS A 274 15.93 -17.36 24.30
C CYS A 274 16.90 -17.99 23.32
N GLN A 275 18.22 -17.86 23.55
CA GLN A 275 19.23 -18.46 22.66
C GLN A 275 19.08 -18.03 21.19
N CYS A 276 18.29 -16.98 20.93
CA CYS A 276 18.08 -16.43 19.60
C CYS A 276 19.40 -15.86 19.10
N LYS A 277 19.59 -15.97 17.79
CA LYS A 277 20.80 -15.53 17.10
C LYS A 277 20.42 -14.50 16.06
N GLU A 278 21.17 -13.40 16.05
CA GLU A 278 21.04 -12.38 15.02
C GLU A 278 21.51 -12.94 13.66
N GLY A 279 20.94 -12.40 12.58
CA GLY A 279 21.28 -12.79 11.20
C GLY A 279 20.74 -14.15 10.76
N VAL A 280 19.93 -14.81 11.59
CA VAL A 280 19.19 -16.03 11.22
C VAL A 280 17.75 -15.97 11.75
N PRO A 281 16.79 -16.65 11.10
CA PRO A 281 15.47 -16.84 11.68
C PRO A 281 15.56 -17.62 12.99
N ASN A 282 14.60 -17.39 13.89
CA ASN A 282 14.51 -18.07 15.17
C ASN A 282 13.12 -18.69 15.31
N LEU A 283 12.99 -20.00 15.09
CA LEU A 283 11.70 -20.69 15.12
C LEU A 283 11.39 -21.20 16.54
N ILE A 284 10.27 -20.73 17.11
CA ILE A 284 9.77 -21.13 18.42
C ILE A 284 8.42 -21.84 18.24
N ILE A 285 8.28 -23.01 18.87
CA ILE A 285 7.03 -23.77 18.84
C ILE A 285 6.49 -23.89 20.26
N CYS A 286 5.31 -23.33 20.48
CA CYS A 286 4.69 -23.23 21.80
C CYS A 286 3.19 -23.58 21.76
N PRO A 287 2.57 -23.97 22.89
CA PRO A 287 1.14 -24.21 22.94
C PRO A 287 0.33 -22.98 22.53
N GLN A 288 -0.84 -23.18 21.89
CA GLN A 288 -1.68 -22.08 21.44
C GLN A 288 -2.09 -21.15 22.59
N SER A 289 -2.26 -21.69 23.79
CA SER A 289 -2.61 -20.91 24.99
C SER A 289 -1.51 -19.95 25.45
N GLU A 290 -0.25 -20.22 25.10
CA GLU A 290 0.93 -19.45 25.52
C GLU A 290 1.49 -18.54 24.44
N MET A 291 0.89 -18.51 23.24
CA MET A 291 1.49 -17.83 22.09
C MET A 291 1.67 -16.33 22.31
N TYR A 292 0.62 -15.62 22.72
CA TYR A 292 0.71 -14.18 22.99
C TYR A 292 1.56 -13.86 24.22
N ASN A 293 1.56 -14.73 25.23
CA ASN A 293 2.43 -14.58 26.39
C ASN A 293 3.90 -14.72 25.98
N THR A 294 4.21 -15.68 25.11
CA THR A 294 5.53 -15.88 24.51
C THR A 294 5.97 -14.64 23.72
N VAL A 295 5.11 -14.11 22.84
CA VAL A 295 5.39 -12.86 22.11
C VAL A 295 5.68 -11.72 23.06
N LEU A 296 4.80 -11.46 24.03
CA LEU A 296 5.00 -10.36 24.97
C LEU A 296 6.22 -10.55 25.86
N SER A 297 6.59 -11.79 26.19
CA SER A 297 7.79 -12.07 26.98
C SER A 297 9.07 -11.63 26.27
N ILE A 298 9.12 -11.74 24.93
CA ILE A 298 10.22 -11.25 24.09
C ILE A 298 10.37 -9.73 24.26
N TYR A 299 9.28 -8.98 24.18
CA TYR A 299 9.33 -7.51 24.27
C TYR A 299 9.40 -6.97 25.70
N SER A 300 9.00 -7.77 26.70
CA SER A 300 8.86 -7.30 28.07
C SER A 300 10.17 -7.05 28.79
N LYS A 301 11.30 -7.63 28.35
CA LYS A 301 12.59 -7.62 29.09
C LYS A 301 13.12 -6.23 29.43
N GLU A 302 12.79 -5.24 28.62
CA GLU A 302 13.17 -3.86 28.86
C GLU A 302 11.97 -3.10 29.38
N ASP A 303 12.00 -2.83 30.69
CA ASP A 303 10.89 -2.23 31.44
C ASP A 303 10.38 -0.91 30.86
N ASP A 304 11.22 -0.16 30.12
CA ASP A 304 10.91 1.14 29.50
C ASP A 304 10.62 1.09 27.97
N SER A 305 10.82 -0.05 27.30
CA SER A 305 10.56 -0.20 25.85
C SER A 305 9.07 -0.26 25.47
N PRO A 306 8.57 0.51 24.48
CA PRO A 306 7.15 0.57 24.13
C PRO A 306 6.58 -0.80 23.72
N LEU A 307 5.26 -0.96 23.83
CA LEU A 307 4.56 -2.14 23.30
C LEU A 307 4.88 -2.29 21.80
N PRO A 308 5.03 -3.54 21.31
CA PRO A 308 5.28 -3.75 19.90
C PRO A 308 4.12 -3.26 19.04
N LEU A 309 4.44 -2.74 17.86
CA LEU A 309 3.50 -2.24 16.88
C LEU A 309 3.38 -3.23 15.70
N SER A 310 2.50 -2.90 14.73
CA SER A 310 2.22 -3.74 13.56
C SER A 310 3.39 -3.85 12.57
N ASP A 311 4.40 -3.00 12.69
CA ASP A 311 5.66 -3.13 11.95
C ASP A 311 6.56 -4.22 12.57
N GLU A 312 6.50 -4.41 13.88
CA GLU A 312 7.29 -5.41 14.62
C GLU A 312 6.59 -6.78 14.69
N VAL A 313 5.27 -6.82 14.86
CA VAL A 313 4.53 -8.08 15.07
C VAL A 313 3.46 -8.25 14.00
N LEU A 314 3.59 -9.31 13.19
CA LEU A 314 2.56 -9.75 12.27
C LEU A 314 1.85 -11.00 12.83
N LEU A 315 0.57 -10.83 13.18
CA LEU A 315 -0.30 -11.93 13.58
C LEU A 315 -0.94 -12.54 12.34
N CYS A 316 -0.49 -13.73 11.95
CA CYS A 316 -1.06 -14.45 10.82
C CYS A 316 -2.50 -14.87 11.12
N THR A 317 -3.33 -14.77 10.08
CA THR A 317 -4.71 -15.23 10.03
C THR A 317 -4.93 -15.97 8.70
N PRO A 318 -6.05 -16.68 8.52
CA PRO A 318 -6.39 -17.27 7.22
C PRO A 318 -6.54 -16.25 6.09
N CYS A 319 -6.70 -14.95 6.41
CA CYS A 319 -6.80 -13.87 5.42
C CYS A 319 -5.44 -13.20 5.14
N THR A 320 -4.35 -13.63 5.78
CA THR A 320 -3.03 -13.04 5.58
C THR A 320 -2.56 -13.33 4.15
N THR A 321 -2.28 -12.27 3.39
CA THR A 321 -1.85 -12.34 2.00
C THR A 321 -0.34 -12.47 1.88
N ILE A 322 0.13 -12.81 0.67
CA ILE A 322 1.57 -12.83 0.36
C ILE A 322 2.20 -11.44 0.50
N ASP A 323 1.50 -10.38 0.06
CA ASP A 323 2.03 -9.00 0.12
C ASP A 323 2.27 -8.55 1.56
N MET A 324 1.37 -8.90 2.49
CA MET A 324 1.57 -8.61 3.92
C MET A 324 2.82 -9.29 4.47
N LEU A 325 3.08 -10.53 4.04
CA LEU A 325 4.21 -11.32 4.48
C LEU A 325 5.52 -10.82 3.86
N GLU A 326 5.51 -10.43 2.58
CA GLU A 326 6.66 -9.87 1.89
C GLU A 326 7.06 -8.50 2.47
N ILE A 327 6.09 -7.61 2.71
CA ILE A 327 6.33 -6.33 3.40
C ILE A 327 6.93 -6.58 4.79
N PHE A 328 6.42 -7.59 5.52
CA PHE A 328 6.95 -7.94 6.83
C PHE A 328 8.40 -8.46 6.74
N TRP A 329 8.74 -9.28 5.74
CA TRP A 329 10.12 -9.73 5.50
C TRP A 329 11.06 -8.58 5.18
N ARG A 330 10.66 -7.66 4.30
CA ARG A 330 11.49 -6.49 3.98
C ARG A 330 11.76 -5.65 5.22
N ARG A 331 10.74 -5.41 6.05
CA ARG A 331 10.90 -4.72 7.34
C ARG A 331 11.80 -5.50 8.30
N ALA A 332 11.63 -6.81 8.37
CA ALA A 332 12.39 -7.64 9.31
C ALA A 332 13.88 -7.75 8.96
N LEU A 333 14.20 -7.80 7.67
CA LEU A 333 15.55 -8.11 7.17
C LEU A 333 16.35 -6.87 6.77
N PHE A 334 15.69 -5.79 6.35
CA PHE A 334 16.35 -4.57 5.87
C PHE A 334 16.09 -3.35 6.78
N SER A 335 15.62 -3.58 8.01
CA SER A 335 15.47 -2.50 8.99
C SER A 335 16.83 -2.03 9.49
N ASN A 336 17.08 -0.73 9.39
CA ASN A 336 18.26 -0.08 10.00
C ASN A 336 18.10 0.15 11.51
N VAL A 337 16.96 -0.26 12.08
CA VAL A 337 16.64 -0.12 13.50
C VAL A 337 16.73 -1.48 14.18
N ASN A 338 17.26 -1.47 15.40
CA ASN A 338 17.41 -2.61 16.31
C ASN A 338 16.08 -3.15 16.87
N LYS A 339 15.08 -3.34 16.02
CA LYS A 339 13.76 -3.90 16.35
C LYS A 339 13.76 -5.41 16.30
N ILE A 340 12.84 -6.02 17.02
CA ILE A 340 12.59 -7.46 16.97
C ILE A 340 11.33 -7.69 16.18
N HIS A 341 11.40 -8.53 15.15
CA HIS A 341 10.28 -8.84 14.29
C HIS A 341 9.73 -10.23 14.60
N CYS A 342 8.45 -10.32 14.95
CA CYS A 342 7.78 -11.58 15.26
C CYS A 342 6.67 -11.90 14.26
N LEU A 343 6.82 -13.01 13.54
CA LEU A 343 5.71 -13.62 12.79
C LEU A 343 5.02 -14.66 13.68
N VAL A 344 3.71 -14.55 13.87
CA VAL A 344 2.96 -15.31 14.88
C VAL A 344 1.78 -16.05 14.23
N ASN A 345 1.39 -17.22 14.76
CA ASN A 345 0.32 -18.08 14.19
C ASN A 345 0.62 -18.55 12.76
N VAL A 346 1.87 -18.90 12.47
CA VAL A 346 2.31 -19.28 11.12
C VAL A 346 1.61 -20.55 10.59
N ASP A 347 1.02 -21.34 11.47
CA ASP A 347 0.14 -22.46 11.12
C ASP A 347 -1.20 -22.06 10.51
N LEU A 348 -1.62 -20.80 10.62
CA LEU A 348 -2.85 -20.30 10.01
C LEU A 348 -2.67 -19.81 8.57
N LEU A 349 -1.45 -19.76 8.07
CA LEU A 349 -1.18 -19.39 6.68
C LEU A 349 -1.66 -20.49 5.73
N ASP A 350 -2.32 -20.07 4.65
CA ASP A 350 -2.64 -20.98 3.54
C ASP A 350 -1.37 -21.55 2.91
N TYR A 351 -1.49 -22.76 2.35
CA TYR A 351 -0.34 -23.47 1.78
C TYR A 351 0.38 -22.66 0.69
N GLU A 352 -0.37 -22.02 -0.21
CA GLU A 352 0.21 -21.20 -1.30
C GLU A 352 0.93 -19.96 -0.76
N VAL A 353 0.34 -19.28 0.24
CA VAL A 353 0.95 -18.12 0.90
C VAL A 353 2.22 -18.56 1.64
N SER A 354 2.18 -19.70 2.32
CA SER A 354 3.34 -20.24 3.02
C SER A 354 4.47 -20.66 2.07
N ASP A 355 4.18 -21.27 0.92
CA ASP A 355 5.18 -21.68 -0.08
C ASP A 355 5.86 -20.47 -0.72
N LYS A 356 5.07 -19.46 -1.13
CA LYS A 356 5.62 -18.21 -1.69
C LYS A 356 6.36 -17.41 -0.63
N GLY A 357 5.82 -17.32 0.57
CA GLY A 357 6.42 -16.61 1.70
C GLY A 357 7.75 -17.18 2.15
N GLU A 358 7.89 -18.52 2.14
CA GLU A 358 9.15 -19.22 2.39
C GLU A 358 10.21 -18.86 1.36
N LYS A 359 9.86 -18.92 0.06
CA LYS A 359 10.77 -18.58 -1.04
C LYS A 359 11.18 -17.11 -1.01
N ALA A 360 10.24 -16.21 -0.71
CA ALA A 360 10.54 -14.79 -0.54
C ALA A 360 11.50 -14.57 0.64
N LEU A 361 11.24 -15.21 1.79
CA LEU A 361 12.13 -15.15 2.94
C LEU A 361 13.55 -15.63 2.59
N GLU A 362 13.68 -16.75 1.89
CA GLU A 362 14.99 -17.28 1.49
C GLU A 362 15.76 -16.31 0.58
N ARG A 363 15.08 -15.71 -0.41
CA ARG A 363 15.68 -14.67 -1.29
C ARG A 363 16.17 -13.47 -0.49
N HIS A 364 15.32 -12.88 0.36
CA HIS A 364 15.71 -11.72 1.14
C HIS A 364 16.78 -12.04 2.19
N MET A 365 16.80 -13.24 2.78
CA MET A 365 17.87 -13.67 3.68
C MET A 365 19.23 -13.73 2.97
N GLN A 366 19.27 -14.16 1.71
CA GLN A 366 20.49 -14.15 0.91
C GLN A 366 20.95 -12.71 0.60
N ALA A 367 20.01 -11.83 0.23
CA ALA A 367 20.31 -10.41 0.01
C ALA A 367 20.85 -9.72 1.28
N ALA A 368 20.20 -9.93 2.42
CA ALA A 368 20.65 -9.39 3.71
C ALA A 368 22.04 -9.93 4.11
N TYR A 369 22.31 -11.22 3.86
CA TYR A 369 23.63 -11.81 4.10
C TYR A 369 24.72 -11.16 3.22
N ASN A 370 24.44 -10.94 1.93
CA ASN A 370 25.39 -10.32 1.01
C ASN A 370 25.69 -8.86 1.37
N ARG A 371 24.71 -8.15 1.95
CA ARG A 371 24.83 -6.75 2.42
C ARG A 371 25.34 -6.63 3.86
N ASP A 372 25.70 -7.74 4.52
CA ASP A 372 26.11 -7.80 5.92
C ASP A 372 25.11 -7.10 6.87
N MET A 373 23.81 -7.24 6.58
CA MET A 373 22.73 -6.62 7.37
C MET A 373 22.27 -7.59 8.48
N PRO A 374 22.59 -7.32 9.76
CA PRO A 374 22.10 -8.14 10.85
C PRO A 374 20.60 -7.92 11.05
N TYR A 375 19.85 -9.02 11.22
CA TYR A 375 18.41 -8.95 11.47
C TYR A 375 17.99 -9.81 12.67
N ARG A 376 16.83 -9.46 13.24
CA ARG A 376 16.27 -10.05 14.45
C ARG A 376 14.87 -10.59 14.18
N LEU A 377 14.82 -11.80 13.61
CA LEU A 377 13.56 -12.42 13.19
C LEU A 377 13.20 -13.60 14.09
N VAL A 378 11.98 -13.58 14.63
CA VAL A 378 11.38 -14.66 15.40
C VAL A 378 10.12 -15.14 14.69
N VAL A 379 9.97 -16.45 14.56
CA VAL A 379 8.83 -17.10 13.93
C VAL A 379 8.20 -18.03 14.95
N ILE A 380 6.90 -17.86 15.22
CA ILE A 380 6.20 -18.55 16.30
C ILE A 380 5.03 -19.36 15.75
N CYS A 381 5.02 -20.65 16.05
CA CYS A 381 3.97 -21.59 15.66
C CYS A 381 3.34 -22.30 16.86
N SER A 382 2.07 -22.65 16.71
CA SER A 382 1.34 -23.55 17.60
C SER A 382 1.91 -24.99 17.56
N THR A 383 2.07 -25.62 18.73
CA THR A 383 2.35 -27.06 18.82
C THR A 383 1.23 -27.93 18.24
N GLU A 384 0.00 -27.45 18.28
CA GLU A 384 -1.21 -28.19 17.90
C GLU A 384 -1.34 -28.34 16.38
N ASN A 385 -0.75 -27.43 15.61
CA ASN A 385 -0.82 -27.41 14.15
C ASN A 385 0.56 -27.40 13.46
N GLU A 386 1.65 -27.63 14.18
CA GLU A 386 3.03 -27.65 13.64
C GLU A 386 3.15 -28.47 12.35
N TYR A 387 2.56 -29.67 12.32
CA TYR A 387 2.62 -30.60 11.18
C TYR A 387 1.92 -30.12 9.91
N LYS A 388 1.07 -29.08 9.99
CA LYS A 388 0.37 -28.51 8.83
C LYS A 388 1.14 -27.35 8.21
N SER A 389 2.00 -26.69 8.99
CA SER A 389 2.67 -25.48 8.56
C SER A 389 3.88 -25.82 7.69
N ARG A 390 3.81 -25.46 6.41
CA ARG A 390 4.94 -25.60 5.49
C ARG A 390 6.12 -24.73 5.93
N MET A 391 5.85 -23.50 6.38
CA MET A 391 6.88 -22.59 6.89
C MET A 391 7.67 -23.21 8.05
N VAL A 392 6.99 -23.94 8.95
CA VAL A 392 7.67 -24.65 10.04
C VAL A 392 8.61 -25.73 9.51
N ALA A 393 8.15 -26.55 8.56
CA ALA A 393 9.00 -27.56 7.94
C ALA A 393 10.25 -26.97 7.27
N ALA A 394 10.11 -25.79 6.63
CA ALA A 394 11.23 -25.08 6.01
C ALA A 394 12.22 -24.49 7.03
N LEU A 395 11.71 -24.00 8.16
CA LEU A 395 12.49 -23.32 9.19
C LEU A 395 12.93 -24.25 10.34
N ASP A 396 12.68 -25.55 10.27
CA ASP A 396 13.01 -26.49 11.35
C ASP A 396 14.52 -26.51 11.67
N LYS A 397 15.38 -26.24 10.68
CA LYS A 397 16.83 -26.06 10.89
C LYS A 397 17.20 -24.87 11.80
N TYR A 398 16.29 -23.92 11.96
CA TYR A 398 16.40 -22.73 12.80
C TYR A 398 15.61 -22.84 14.11
N ARG A 399 15.15 -24.05 14.45
CA ARG A 399 14.34 -24.28 15.64
C ARG A 399 15.13 -24.09 16.92
N ILE A 400 14.53 -23.34 17.84
CA ILE A 400 15.03 -23.11 19.18
C ILE A 400 14.18 -23.92 20.17
N PRO A 401 14.80 -24.56 21.18
CA PRO A 401 14.06 -25.22 22.25
C PRO A 401 13.16 -24.23 22.97
N TYR A 402 11.85 -24.51 22.98
CA TYR A 402 10.92 -23.73 23.79
C TYR A 402 11.26 -23.90 25.27
N SER A 403 11.52 -22.78 25.93
CA SER A 403 11.58 -22.69 27.38
C SER A 403 10.30 -22.00 27.83
N ALA A 404 9.54 -22.65 28.71
CA ALA A 404 8.40 -22.01 29.34
C ALA A 404 8.93 -20.75 30.06
N PHE A 405 8.56 -19.58 29.54
CA PHE A 405 8.91 -18.33 30.15
C PHE A 405 8.13 -18.21 31.45
N ASP A 406 8.82 -18.23 32.59
CA ASP A 406 8.21 -18.06 33.91
C ASP A 406 7.90 -16.57 34.15
N GLY A 407 7.10 -16.00 33.24
CA GLY A 407 7.01 -14.57 32.98
C GLY A 407 5.60 -14.00 33.03
N GLU A 408 4.55 -14.78 33.35
CA GLU A 408 3.17 -14.27 33.34
C GLU A 408 3.01 -13.05 34.27
N ALA A 409 3.63 -13.08 35.45
CA ALA A 409 3.62 -11.95 36.38
C ALA A 409 4.34 -10.73 35.80
N TYR A 410 5.47 -10.94 35.12
CA TYR A 410 6.29 -9.90 34.53
C TYR A 410 5.62 -9.26 33.29
N VAL A 411 5.11 -10.09 32.37
CA VAL A 411 4.32 -9.65 31.21
C VAL A 411 3.10 -8.85 31.66
N LYS A 412 2.41 -9.32 32.70
CA LYS A 412 1.27 -8.60 33.26
C LYS A 412 1.67 -7.24 33.85
N GLU A 413 2.78 -7.17 34.57
CA GLU A 413 3.30 -5.91 35.09
C GLU A 413 3.68 -4.96 33.95
N TYR A 414 4.45 -5.45 32.97
CA TYR A 414 4.86 -4.72 31.76
C TYR A 414 3.65 -4.11 31.03
N VAL A 415 2.66 -4.93 30.65
CA VAL A 415 1.45 -4.47 29.97
C VAL A 415 0.66 -3.49 30.83
N SER A 416 0.54 -3.75 32.15
CA SER A 416 -0.21 -2.87 33.05
C SER A 416 0.40 -1.48 33.16
N LYS A 417 1.74 -1.37 33.18
CA LYS A 417 2.44 -0.08 33.20
C LYS A 417 2.17 0.71 31.91
N ARG A 418 2.12 0.05 30.75
CA ARG A 418 1.90 0.71 29.45
C ARG A 418 0.48 1.16 29.18
N PHE A 419 -0.50 0.60 29.89
CA PHE A 419 -1.86 1.09 29.83
C PHE A 419 -2.13 2.26 30.78
N ILE A 420 -1.20 2.61 31.68
CA ILE A 420 -1.34 3.80 32.52
C ILE A 420 -1.00 5.04 31.68
N VAL A 421 -1.96 5.97 31.61
CA VAL A 421 -1.76 7.24 30.90
C VAL A 421 -1.33 8.30 31.92
N GLU A 422 -0.09 8.77 31.82
CA GLU A 422 0.40 9.87 32.65
C GLU A 422 -0.20 11.20 32.17
N ASN A 423 -0.90 11.90 33.07
CA ASN A 423 -1.49 13.20 32.77
C ASN A 423 -0.43 14.30 32.93
N LYS A 424 0.51 14.36 31.98
CA LYS A 424 1.58 15.37 31.94
C LYS A 424 1.16 16.65 31.21
N ASP A 425 0.20 16.57 30.30
CA ASP A 425 -0.27 17.72 29.50
C ASP A 425 -1.69 18.13 29.90
N SER A 426 -1.83 19.34 30.43
CA SER A 426 -3.10 19.91 30.91
C SER A 426 -4.21 20.04 29.85
N ARG A 427 -3.87 19.85 28.57
CA ARG A 427 -4.80 20.02 27.43
C ARG A 427 -5.61 18.76 27.12
N VAL A 428 -5.22 17.60 27.63
CA VAL A 428 -5.90 16.32 27.36
C VAL A 428 -6.34 15.69 28.67
N HIS A 429 -7.65 15.53 28.86
CA HIS A 429 -8.21 14.81 30.00
C HIS A 429 -8.55 13.37 29.59
N PRO A 430 -7.69 12.37 29.86
CA PRO A 430 -7.95 11.02 29.42
C PRO A 430 -9.13 10.40 30.17
N ALA A 431 -9.92 9.58 29.48
CA ALA A 431 -11.03 8.83 30.08
C ALA A 431 -10.54 7.81 31.13
N SER A 432 -9.25 7.48 31.14
CA SER A 432 -8.64 6.64 32.19
C SER A 432 -8.63 7.32 33.57
N SER A 433 -8.83 8.64 33.66
CA SER A 433 -8.88 9.38 34.94
C SER A 433 -9.90 8.83 35.95
N VAL A 434 -11.04 8.31 35.45
CA VAL A 434 -12.11 7.73 36.29
C VAL A 434 -11.90 6.25 36.59
N ASP A 435 -10.90 5.62 35.97
CA ASP A 435 -10.51 4.25 36.28
C ASP A 435 -9.67 4.20 37.57
N PHE A 436 -9.91 3.19 38.40
CA PHE A 436 -9.24 3.09 39.69
C PHE A 436 -7.72 2.92 39.61
N ASN A 437 -7.20 2.33 38.54
CA ASN A 437 -5.76 2.20 38.29
C ASN A 437 -5.25 3.22 37.25
N ARG A 438 -6.09 4.17 36.82
CA ARG A 438 -5.79 5.08 35.71
C ARG A 438 -5.38 4.36 34.41
N SER A 439 -5.94 3.17 34.20
CA SER A 439 -5.66 2.36 33.01
C SER A 439 -6.54 2.81 31.85
N SER A 440 -5.95 2.95 30.66
CA SER A 440 -6.64 3.19 29.40
C SER A 440 -7.39 1.96 28.89
N VAL A 441 -6.92 0.76 29.24
CA VAL A 441 -7.53 -0.50 28.82
C VAL A 441 -7.99 -1.29 30.04
N ARG A 442 -9.21 -1.83 29.98
CA ARG A 442 -9.74 -2.69 31.04
C ARG A 442 -10.64 -3.79 30.51
N VAL A 443 -10.39 -5.01 30.97
CA VAL A 443 -11.23 -6.18 30.70
C VAL A 443 -12.12 -6.47 31.90
N VAL A 444 -13.44 -6.46 31.70
CA VAL A 444 -14.44 -6.77 32.73
C VAL A 444 -15.07 -8.12 32.42
N LYS A 445 -14.60 -9.17 33.11
CA LYS A 445 -15.09 -10.54 32.92
C LYS A 445 -15.85 -11.07 34.14
N SER A 446 -16.68 -12.08 33.93
CA SER A 446 -17.46 -12.73 34.98
C SER A 446 -17.73 -14.19 34.65
N TRP A 447 -17.77 -15.05 35.66
CA TRP A 447 -18.11 -16.47 35.47
C TRP A 447 -19.55 -16.69 34.98
N ARG A 448 -20.50 -15.84 35.38
CA ARG A 448 -21.92 -15.94 34.99
C ARG A 448 -22.45 -14.62 34.43
N ALA A 449 -23.46 -14.69 33.58
CA ALA A 449 -24.18 -13.52 33.10
C ALA A 449 -24.96 -12.82 34.24
N GLY A 450 -25.35 -11.56 34.03
CA GLY A 450 -26.21 -10.83 34.97
C GLY A 450 -25.51 -10.23 36.21
N VAL A 451 -24.20 -10.39 36.38
CA VAL A 451 -23.48 -9.88 37.57
C VAL A 451 -23.12 -8.39 37.53
N GLY A 452 -23.67 -7.61 36.61
CA GLY A 452 -23.46 -6.15 36.56
C GLY A 452 -22.29 -5.64 35.72
N LYS A 453 -21.76 -6.40 34.74
CA LYS A 453 -20.71 -5.90 33.82
C LYS A 453 -21.10 -4.61 33.09
N SER A 454 -22.32 -4.55 32.55
CA SER A 454 -22.85 -3.35 31.90
C SER A 454 -23.12 -2.22 32.90
N LEU A 455 -23.44 -2.56 34.15
CA LEU A 455 -23.60 -1.57 35.23
C LEU A 455 -22.25 -0.93 35.58
N PHE A 456 -21.18 -1.72 35.65
CA PHE A 456 -19.82 -1.21 35.84
C PHE A 456 -19.45 -0.19 34.75
N LYS A 457 -19.70 -0.51 33.47
CA LYS A 457 -19.55 0.45 32.37
C LYS A 457 -20.37 1.73 32.61
N ARG A 458 -21.68 1.62 32.89
CA ARG A 458 -22.54 2.81 33.12
C ARG A 458 -22.04 3.69 34.27
N ASN A 459 -21.55 3.08 35.35
CA ASN A 459 -21.01 3.82 36.49
C ASN A 459 -19.74 4.58 36.12
N MET A 460 -18.83 3.98 35.34
CA MET A 460 -17.66 4.68 34.82
C MET A 460 -18.04 5.85 33.91
N VAL A 461 -19.03 5.65 33.04
CA VAL A 461 -19.52 6.70 32.13
C VAL A 461 -20.11 7.85 32.92
N ALA A 462 -20.96 7.58 33.91
CA ALA A 462 -21.53 8.62 34.77
C ALA A 462 -20.44 9.38 35.56
N ALA A 463 -19.39 8.68 36.01
CA ALA A 463 -18.23 9.32 36.63
C ALA A 463 -17.48 10.24 35.66
N LEU A 464 -17.29 9.80 34.41
CA LEU A 464 -16.61 10.58 33.37
C LEU A 464 -17.41 11.82 32.96
N GLN A 465 -18.72 11.68 32.75
CA GLN A 465 -19.62 12.79 32.45
C GLN A 465 -19.62 13.83 33.58
N LYS A 466 -19.54 13.38 34.83
CA LYS A 466 -19.44 14.28 35.99
C LYS A 466 -18.08 14.99 36.07
N ASP A 467 -16.99 14.31 35.71
CA ASP A 467 -15.64 14.87 35.75
C ASP A 467 -15.38 15.86 34.61
N GLN A 468 -15.85 15.55 33.40
CA GLN A 468 -15.54 16.30 32.18
C GLN A 468 -16.69 17.19 31.65
N GLY A 469 -17.93 17.00 32.13
CA GLY A 469 -19.09 17.80 31.70
C GLY A 469 -19.56 17.53 30.26
N ILE A 470 -19.18 16.39 29.67
CA ILE A 470 -19.54 15.99 28.30
C ILE A 470 -20.71 14.99 28.38
N GLU A 471 -21.73 15.13 27.52
CA GLU A 471 -22.92 14.26 27.53
C GLU A 471 -22.72 12.96 26.73
N GLU A 472 -22.06 12.99 25.57
CA GLU A 472 -21.76 11.82 24.74
C GLU A 472 -20.27 11.48 24.75
N CYS A 473 -19.86 10.54 25.62
CA CYS A 473 -18.45 10.13 25.78
C CYS A 473 -18.20 8.64 25.47
N VAL A 474 -19.16 7.94 24.85
CA VAL A 474 -19.16 6.47 24.84
C VAL A 474 -19.58 5.91 23.49
N VAL A 475 -18.69 5.12 22.92
CA VAL A 475 -18.99 4.25 21.79
C VAL A 475 -19.21 2.83 22.31
N SER A 476 -20.23 2.15 21.80
CA SER A 476 -20.55 0.76 22.17
C SER A 476 -20.61 -0.10 20.93
N ILE A 477 -19.68 -1.04 20.81
CA ILE A 477 -19.60 -1.97 19.68
C ILE A 477 -20.03 -3.35 20.18
N PRO A 478 -21.25 -3.81 19.87
CA PRO A 478 -21.69 -5.14 20.25
C PRO A 478 -21.10 -6.19 19.30
N LEU A 479 -20.53 -7.26 19.85
CA LEU A 479 -19.96 -8.37 19.09
C LEU A 479 -20.83 -9.61 19.35
N TYR A 480 -21.53 -10.09 18.32
CA TYR A 480 -22.45 -11.24 18.42
C TYR A 480 -21.92 -12.50 17.74
N ASP A 481 -21.13 -12.32 16.69
CA ASP A 481 -20.65 -13.43 15.87
C ASP A 481 -19.51 -14.20 16.54
N ARG A 482 -19.37 -15.45 16.12
CA ARG A 482 -18.30 -16.34 16.61
C ARG A 482 -16.92 -15.87 16.15
N ASN A 483 -16.87 -15.31 14.95
CA ASN A 483 -15.68 -14.73 14.37
C ASN A 483 -15.87 -13.22 14.34
N ILE A 484 -14.92 -12.50 14.92
CA ILE A 484 -14.95 -11.04 14.94
C ILE A 484 -14.31 -10.55 13.65
N VAL A 485 -15.06 -9.81 12.85
CA VAL A 485 -14.52 -9.09 11.69
C VAL A 485 -13.95 -7.77 12.22
N VAL A 486 -12.62 -7.63 12.15
CA VAL A 486 -11.92 -6.46 12.72
C VAL A 486 -12.31 -5.19 11.98
N ASP A 487 -12.52 -5.27 10.67
CA ASP A 487 -12.90 -4.13 9.83
C ASP A 487 -14.22 -3.48 10.29
N GLU A 488 -15.22 -4.28 10.68
CA GLU A 488 -16.49 -3.76 11.21
C GLU A 488 -16.30 -2.97 12.52
N VAL A 489 -15.34 -3.38 13.36
CA VAL A 489 -14.99 -2.65 14.59
C VAL A 489 -14.29 -1.34 14.25
N ILE A 490 -13.36 -1.38 13.29
CA ILE A 490 -12.60 -0.21 12.82
C ILE A 490 -13.54 0.81 12.19
N ASP A 491 -14.49 0.40 11.36
CA ASP A 491 -15.46 1.29 10.70
C ASP A 491 -16.26 2.10 11.72
N VAL A 492 -16.73 1.46 12.80
CA VAL A 492 -17.43 2.15 13.87
C VAL A 492 -16.49 3.12 14.60
N LEU A 493 -15.24 2.74 14.85
CA LEU A 493 -14.26 3.62 15.50
C LEU A 493 -13.95 4.85 14.63
N LEU A 494 -13.68 4.67 13.34
CA LEU A 494 -13.37 5.75 12.40
C LEU A 494 -14.51 6.76 12.27
N ALA A 495 -15.75 6.28 12.25
CA ALA A 495 -16.93 7.15 12.22
C ALA A 495 -17.02 8.10 13.44
N HIS A 496 -16.46 7.70 14.59
CA HIS A 496 -16.53 8.48 15.83
C HIS A 496 -15.23 9.22 16.19
N THR A 497 -14.08 8.84 15.62
CA THR A 497 -12.78 9.48 15.90
C THR A 497 -12.37 10.50 14.84
N ASN A 498 -12.91 10.43 13.62
CA ASN A 498 -12.51 11.30 12.53
C ASN A 498 -13.40 12.57 12.45
N PRO A 499 -12.88 13.77 12.80
CA PRO A 499 -13.67 15.01 12.80
C PRO A 499 -14.13 15.46 11.40
N LEU A 500 -13.57 14.89 10.33
CA LEU A 500 -13.93 15.19 8.94
C LEU A 500 -15.12 14.37 8.43
N MET A 501 -15.42 13.21 9.02
CA MET A 501 -16.52 12.34 8.60
C MET A 501 -17.85 12.63 9.32
N SER A 502 -17.82 13.33 10.46
CA SER A 502 -18.99 13.62 11.29
C SER A 502 -19.97 14.66 10.71
N LYS A 503 -19.69 15.22 9.52
CA LYS A 503 -20.54 16.21 8.84
C LYS A 503 -21.43 15.64 7.72
N THR A 504 -21.47 14.31 7.53
CA THR A 504 -22.16 13.72 6.36
C THR A 504 -23.41 12.88 6.71
N THR A 505 -24.01 13.11 7.87
CA THR A 505 -25.36 12.63 8.22
C THR A 505 -26.21 13.80 8.65
#